data_AF-A0A840WN54-F1
#
_entry.id   AF-A0A840WN54-F1
#
_cell.length_a   1.000
_cell.length_b   1.000
_cell.length_c   1.000
_cell.angle_alpha   90.00
_cell.angle_beta   90.00
_cell.angle_gamma   90.00
#
_symmetry.space_group_name_H-M   'P 1'
#
loop_
_entity.id
_entity.type
_entity.pdbx_description
1 polymer ?
#
loop_
_entity_poly.entity_id
_entity_poly.type
_entity_poly.pdbx_seq_one_letter_code
_entity_poly.pdbx_strand_id
1 'polypeptide(L)'
;MSAPRGHRFSRPGANRPLAAPPPPREHRHSSGPYFSTPETHSERQARLLRQMEGNPRVAHMLQHGPTPHWFEVDRQRREQEEREARRLEEAFAALTDDTPPPTRGRHRAPRRWRGWPAAAVSTTLLLAQTTVQALGQALFQTGPPPL
;
A
#
# COMPACT_ATOMS: atom_id res chain seq x y z
N MET A 1 -3.99 -24.60 -44.94
CA MET A 1 -4.96 -24.69 -43.82
C MET A 1 -4.72 -23.51 -42.91
N SER A 2 -5.65 -22.54 -42.86
CA SER A 2 -5.48 -21.27 -42.15
C SER A 2 -6.21 -21.33 -40.81
N ALA A 3 -5.52 -21.06 -39.70
CA ALA A 3 -6.09 -21.11 -38.36
C ALA A 3 -7.03 -19.90 -38.11
N PRO A 4 -8.14 -20.06 -37.36
CA PRO A 4 -9.06 -18.97 -37.09
C PRO A 4 -8.40 -17.92 -36.19
N ARG A 5 -8.21 -16.70 -36.74
CA ARG A 5 -7.76 -15.53 -35.97
C ARG A 5 -8.81 -15.18 -34.92
N GLY A 6 -8.41 -15.23 -33.65
CA GLY A 6 -9.29 -14.94 -32.51
C GLY A 6 -9.96 -13.56 -32.62
N HIS A 7 -11.26 -13.54 -32.33
CA HIS A 7 -12.01 -12.30 -32.13
C HIS A 7 -11.42 -11.52 -30.96
N ARG A 8 -10.87 -10.34 -31.24
CA ARG A 8 -10.49 -9.39 -30.20
C ARG A 8 -11.76 -8.72 -29.68
N PHE A 9 -12.00 -8.86 -28.38
CA PHE A 9 -13.04 -8.12 -27.68
C PHE A 9 -12.76 -6.61 -27.80
N SER A 10 -13.69 -5.87 -28.41
CA SER A 10 -13.70 -4.42 -28.41
C SER A 10 -13.87 -3.91 -26.98
N ARG A 11 -12.86 -3.24 -26.43
CA ARG A 11 -13.01 -2.52 -25.15
C ARG A 11 -13.92 -1.31 -25.36
N PRO A 12 -14.90 -1.06 -24.47
CA PRO A 12 -15.64 0.19 -24.47
C PRO A 12 -14.64 1.33 -24.24
N GLY A 13 -14.49 2.22 -25.22
CA GLY A 13 -13.57 3.37 -25.16
C GLY A 13 -12.41 3.37 -26.16
N ALA A 14 -12.18 2.28 -26.92
CA ALA A 14 -11.08 2.23 -27.90
C ALA A 14 -11.29 3.13 -29.14
N ASN A 15 -12.52 3.58 -29.37
CA ASN A 15 -12.89 4.46 -30.50
C ASN A 15 -13.22 5.89 -30.04
N ARG A 16 -12.63 6.39 -28.94
CA ARG A 16 -12.70 7.83 -28.70
C ARG A 16 -11.79 8.46 -29.76
N PRO A 17 -12.32 9.17 -30.78
CA PRO A 17 -11.45 9.95 -31.64
C PRO A 17 -10.64 10.82 -30.70
N LEU A 18 -9.31 10.82 -30.89
CA LEU A 18 -8.45 11.86 -30.36
C LEU A 18 -9.03 13.16 -30.91
N ALA A 19 -9.95 13.76 -30.15
CA ALA A 19 -10.35 15.13 -30.34
C ALA A 19 -9.03 15.87 -30.44
N ALA A 20 -8.83 16.54 -31.58
CA ALA A 20 -7.67 17.37 -31.81
C ALA A 20 -7.36 18.13 -30.51
N PRO A 21 -6.09 18.20 -30.09
CA PRO A 21 -5.75 18.97 -28.92
C PRO A 21 -6.45 20.32 -29.07
N PRO A 22 -7.20 20.81 -28.06
CA PRO A 22 -7.77 22.13 -28.16
C PRO A 22 -6.63 23.07 -28.58
N PRO A 23 -6.87 24.00 -29.52
CA PRO A 23 -5.84 24.96 -29.88
C PRO A 23 -5.26 25.51 -28.58
N PRO A 24 -3.93 25.70 -28.50
CA PRO A 24 -3.31 26.23 -27.30
C PRO A 24 -4.18 27.41 -26.90
N ARG A 25 -4.82 27.30 -25.73
CA ARG A 25 -5.58 28.40 -25.18
C ARG A 25 -4.52 29.46 -24.99
N GLU A 26 -4.42 30.36 -25.96
CA GLU A 26 -3.84 31.66 -25.74
C GLU A 26 -4.55 32.12 -24.50
N HIS A 27 -3.82 32.10 -23.39
CA HIS A 27 -4.18 32.86 -22.23
C HIS A 27 -4.32 34.26 -22.81
N ARG A 28 -5.56 34.64 -23.13
CA ARG A 28 -5.94 36.02 -23.33
C ARG A 28 -5.55 36.64 -22.02
N HIS A 29 -4.33 37.15 -21.99
CA HIS A 29 -3.85 38.13 -21.05
C HIS A 29 -4.79 39.29 -21.25
N SER A 30 -5.92 39.22 -20.55
CA SER A 30 -6.78 40.35 -20.29
C SER A 30 -5.89 41.30 -19.51
N SER A 31 -5.23 42.18 -20.28
CA SER A 31 -4.53 43.36 -19.81
C SER A 31 -5.57 44.36 -19.29
N GLY A 32 -6.28 43.97 -18.24
CA GLY A 32 -6.98 44.90 -17.36
C GLY A 32 -5.96 45.54 -16.42
N PRO A 33 -6.24 46.74 -15.88
CA PRO A 33 -5.29 47.51 -15.06
C PRO A 33 -5.00 46.89 -13.68
N TYR A 34 -5.50 45.69 -13.42
CA TYR A 34 -5.21 44.88 -12.24
C TYR A 34 -4.23 43.77 -12.62
N PHE A 35 -2.98 44.15 -12.94
CA PHE A 35 -1.86 43.22 -12.83
C PHE A 35 -1.77 42.79 -11.37
N SER A 36 -2.50 41.73 -11.03
CA SER A 36 -2.28 41.00 -9.79
C SER A 36 -0.86 40.48 -9.93
N THR A 37 0.05 40.99 -9.10
CA THR A 37 1.42 40.48 -9.05
C THR A 37 1.35 38.96 -8.95
N PRO A 38 2.17 38.22 -9.71
CA PRO A 38 2.18 36.76 -9.61
C PRO A 38 2.46 36.41 -8.15
N GLU A 39 1.44 35.90 -7.47
CA GLU A 39 1.51 35.55 -6.06
C GLU A 39 2.66 34.58 -5.86
N THR A 40 3.59 34.94 -4.98
CA THR A 40 4.75 34.12 -4.69
C THR A 40 4.33 32.83 -3.97
N HIS A 41 5.16 31.80 -4.06
CA HIS A 41 4.88 30.52 -3.38
C HIS A 41 4.65 30.71 -1.88
N SER A 42 5.43 31.59 -1.24
CA SER A 42 5.32 31.94 0.17
C SER A 42 3.99 32.63 0.51
N GLU A 43 3.55 33.59 -0.30
CA GLU A 43 2.26 34.27 -0.11
C GLU A 43 1.09 33.29 -0.23
N ARG A 44 1.14 32.41 -1.23
CA ARG A 44 0.13 31.38 -1.41
C ARG A 44 0.07 30.44 -0.21
N GLN A 45 1.23 30.03 0.30
CA GLN A 45 1.33 29.15 1.46
C GLN A 45 0.82 29.86 2.73
N ALA A 46 1.16 31.13 2.94
CA ALA A 46 0.66 31.92 4.05
C ALA A 46 -0.87 32.08 4.01
N ARG A 47 -1.45 32.31 2.82
CA ARG A 47 -2.90 32.38 2.64
C ARG A 47 -3.59 31.05 2.95
N LEU A 48 -3.02 29.94 2.48
CA LEU A 48 -3.54 28.59 2.77
C LEU A 48 -3.48 28.28 4.27
N LEU A 49 -2.39 28.63 4.95
CA LEU A 49 -2.27 28.44 6.39
C LEU A 49 -3.32 29.24 7.17
N ARG A 50 -3.62 30.49 6.77
CA ARG A 50 -4.73 31.27 7.35
C ARG A 50 -6.09 30.63 7.08
N GLN A 51 -6.31 30.06 5.90
CA GLN A 51 -7.56 29.33 5.61
C GLN A 51 -7.72 28.06 6.46
N MET A 52 -6.60 27.49 6.95
CA MET A 52 -6.59 26.32 7.82
C MET A 52 -6.52 26.67 9.31
N GLU A 53 -6.69 27.95 9.67
CA GLU A 53 -6.77 28.42 11.05
C GLU A 53 -7.96 27.74 11.75
N GLY A 54 -7.66 26.89 12.74
CA GLY A 54 -8.63 26.02 13.41
C GLY A 54 -8.45 24.53 13.14
N ASN A 55 -7.57 24.13 12.21
CA ASN A 55 -7.19 22.72 12.07
C ASN A 55 -6.17 22.35 13.16
N PRO A 56 -6.52 21.49 14.15
CA PRO A 56 -5.63 21.14 15.25
C PRO A 56 -4.35 20.44 14.76
N ARG A 57 -4.43 19.73 13.61
CA ARG A 57 -3.27 19.09 12.99
C ARG A 57 -2.28 20.11 12.44
N VAL A 58 -2.77 21.20 11.86
CA VAL A 58 -1.92 22.29 11.37
C VAL A 58 -1.35 23.09 12.53
N ALA A 59 -2.13 23.36 13.57
CA ALA A 59 -1.63 24.02 14.79
C ALA A 59 -0.50 23.21 15.44
N HIS A 60 -0.69 21.90 15.60
CA HIS A 60 0.34 21.00 16.13
C HIS A 60 1.57 20.92 15.20
N MET A 61 1.38 20.86 13.88
CA MET A 61 2.49 20.86 12.92
C MET A 61 3.28 22.18 12.93
N LEU A 62 2.61 23.33 13.08
CA LEU A 62 3.28 24.62 13.21
C LEU A 62 4.06 24.72 14.53
N GLN A 63 3.53 24.15 15.61
CA GLN A 63 4.20 24.16 16.92
C GLN A 63 5.34 23.15 17.04
N HIS A 64 5.22 21.96 16.45
CA HIS A 64 6.13 20.83 16.70
C HIS A 64 6.90 20.39 15.44
N GLY A 65 6.64 21.04 14.31
CA GLY A 65 7.23 20.70 13.02
C GLY A 65 6.52 19.55 12.31
N PRO A 66 7.02 19.18 11.11
CA PRO A 66 6.47 18.07 10.34
C PRO A 66 6.63 16.76 11.10
N THR A 67 5.54 15.97 11.16
CA THR A 67 5.59 14.64 11.77
C THR A 67 6.53 13.75 10.94
N PRO A 68 7.54 13.14 11.56
CA PRO A 68 8.48 12.30 10.82
C PRO A 68 7.78 11.03 10.32
N HIS A 69 8.16 10.58 9.13
CA HIS A 69 7.47 9.50 8.41
C HIS A 69 7.37 8.18 9.20
N TRP A 70 8.37 7.87 10.05
CA TRP A 70 8.35 6.66 10.89
C TRP A 70 7.16 6.62 11.85
N PHE A 71 6.62 7.78 12.26
CA PHE A 71 5.48 7.85 13.16
C PHE A 71 4.18 7.39 12.48
N GLU A 72 4.05 7.64 11.18
CA GLU A 72 2.92 7.14 10.39
C GLU A 72 3.01 5.63 10.19
N VAL A 73 4.21 5.11 9.96
CA VAL A 73 4.47 3.67 9.85
C VAL A 73 4.16 2.96 11.17
N ASP A 74 4.61 3.53 12.30
CA ASP A 74 4.36 2.95 13.63
C ASP A 74 2.86 2.95 13.96
N ARG A 75 2.15 4.02 13.61
CA ARG A 75 0.68 4.07 13.72
C ARG A 75 0.00 3.01 12.86
N GLN A 76 0.41 2.85 11.60
CA GLN A 76 -0.15 1.82 10.71
C GLN A 76 0.11 0.42 11.24
N ARG A 77 1.30 0.18 11.81
CA ARG A 77 1.66 -1.09 12.41
C ARG A 77 0.74 -1.44 13.58
N ARG A 78 0.52 -0.51 14.50
CA ARG A 78 -0.41 -0.72 15.63
C ARG A 78 -1.84 -0.99 15.16
N GLU A 79 -2.31 -0.24 14.16
CA GLU A 79 -3.65 -0.45 13.61
C GLU A 79 -3.79 -1.81 12.90
N GLN A 80 -2.72 -2.32 12.30
CA GLN A 80 -2.69 -3.68 11.74
C GLN A 80 -2.70 -4.74 12.85
N GLU A 81 -1.87 -4.58 13.88
CA GLU A 81 -1.82 -5.49 15.03
C GLU A 81 -3.18 -5.58 15.75
N GLU A 82 -3.89 -4.45 15.93
CA GLU A 82 -5.24 -4.44 16.49
C GLU A 82 -6.26 -5.17 15.60
N ARG A 83 -6.17 -5.01 14.28
CA ARG A 83 -7.05 -5.72 13.34
C ARG A 83 -6.77 -7.22 13.34
N GLU A 84 -5.50 -7.61 13.43
CA GLU A 84 -5.11 -9.01 13.52
C GLU A 84 -5.56 -9.62 14.85
N ALA A 85 -5.39 -8.91 15.96
CA ALA A 85 -5.89 -9.33 17.27
C ALA A 85 -7.41 -9.55 17.23
N ARG A 86 -8.19 -8.60 16.68
CA ARG A 86 -9.64 -8.77 16.52
C ARG A 86 -10.01 -9.96 15.65
N ARG A 87 -9.29 -10.18 14.55
CA ARG A 87 -9.53 -11.35 13.68
C ARG A 87 -9.22 -12.67 14.39
N LEU A 88 -8.19 -12.71 15.23
CA LEU A 88 -7.86 -13.88 16.02
C LEU A 88 -8.92 -14.13 17.09
N GLU A 89 -9.39 -13.09 17.77
CA GLU A 89 -10.52 -13.16 18.71
C GLU A 89 -11.79 -13.67 18.03
N GLU A 90 -12.15 -13.13 16.87
CA GLU A 90 -13.30 -13.60 16.06
C GLU A 90 -13.13 -15.07 15.62
N ALA A 91 -11.93 -15.46 15.19
CA ALA A 91 -11.64 -16.83 14.77
C ALA A 91 -11.69 -17.81 15.96
N PHE A 92 -11.24 -17.39 17.14
CA PHE A 92 -11.30 -18.19 18.36
C PHE A 92 -12.74 -18.34 18.87
N ALA A 93 -13.52 -17.26 18.83
CA ALA A 93 -14.95 -17.29 19.12
C ALA A 93 -15.70 -18.23 18.16
N ALA A 94 -15.40 -18.16 16.85
CA ALA A 94 -15.99 -19.05 15.86
C ALA A 94 -15.61 -20.54 16.02
N LEU A 95 -14.51 -20.84 16.73
CA LEU A 95 -14.10 -22.22 17.02
C LEU A 95 -14.79 -22.79 18.27
N THR A 96 -15.22 -21.92 19.18
CA THR A 96 -15.87 -22.30 20.45
C THR A 96 -17.40 -22.29 20.38
N ASP A 97 -17.97 -21.66 19.34
CA ASP A 97 -19.41 -21.59 19.11
C ASP A 97 -19.87 -22.79 18.24
N ASP A 98 -20.65 -23.71 18.80
CA ASP A 98 -21.21 -24.92 18.14
C ASP A 98 -22.36 -24.58 17.17
N THR A 99 -22.54 -23.30 16.85
CA THR A 99 -23.66 -22.78 16.07
C THR A 99 -23.41 -23.01 14.58
N PRO A 100 -24.24 -23.82 13.87
CA PRO A 100 -24.02 -24.09 12.45
C PRO A 100 -24.13 -22.78 11.66
N PRO A 101 -23.14 -22.48 10.79
CA PRO A 101 -23.13 -21.21 10.09
C PRO A 101 -24.35 -21.10 9.18
N PRO A 102 -24.99 -19.92 9.08
CA PRO A 102 -26.11 -19.71 8.16
C PRO A 102 -25.65 -20.03 6.74
N THR A 103 -26.47 -20.78 6.00
CA THR A 103 -26.28 -21.19 4.61
C THR A 103 -26.19 -19.97 3.69
N ARG A 104 -25.03 -19.32 3.67
CA ARG A 104 -24.70 -18.26 2.73
C ARG A 104 -24.72 -18.82 1.32
N GLY A 105 -25.49 -18.16 0.46
CA GLY A 105 -25.54 -18.43 -0.97
C GLY A 105 -24.14 -18.56 -1.57
N ARG A 106 -24.04 -19.42 -2.58
CA ARG A 106 -22.82 -19.88 -3.26
C ARG A 106 -21.96 -18.73 -3.81
N HIS A 107 -21.30 -17.99 -2.93
CA HIS A 107 -20.20 -17.12 -3.28
C HIS A 107 -18.99 -18.00 -3.48
N ARG A 108 -18.55 -18.10 -4.74
CA ARG A 108 -17.36 -18.84 -5.14
C ARG A 108 -16.19 -18.36 -4.29
N ALA A 109 -15.71 -19.23 -3.39
CA ALA A 109 -14.53 -18.96 -2.59
C ALA A 109 -13.35 -18.63 -3.53
N PRO A 110 -12.53 -17.60 -3.22
CA PRO A 110 -11.30 -17.36 -3.96
C PRO A 110 -10.44 -18.62 -3.89
N ARG A 111 -10.16 -19.19 -5.06
CA ARG A 111 -9.35 -20.40 -5.25
C ARG A 111 -8.03 -20.23 -4.49
N ARG A 112 -7.77 -21.11 -3.51
CA ARG A 112 -6.58 -21.19 -2.63
C ARG A 112 -5.24 -21.44 -3.34
N TRP A 113 -5.13 -21.12 -4.62
CA TRP A 113 -3.98 -21.44 -5.47
C TRP A 113 -2.79 -20.50 -5.30
N ARG A 114 -2.93 -19.42 -4.51
CA ARG A 114 -1.85 -18.43 -4.27
C ARG A 114 -1.01 -18.65 -3.00
N GLY A 115 -1.31 -19.66 -2.17
CA GLY A 115 -0.59 -19.89 -0.91
C GLY A 115 0.68 -20.75 -1.01
N TRP A 116 0.83 -21.53 -2.08
CA TRP A 116 1.96 -22.44 -2.26
C TRP A 116 3.33 -21.76 -2.40
N PRO A 117 3.47 -20.63 -3.14
CA PRO A 117 4.80 -20.01 -3.25
C PRO A 117 5.28 -19.42 -1.91
N ALA A 118 4.39 -18.87 -1.09
CA ALA A 118 4.76 -18.36 0.23
C ALA A 118 5.22 -19.49 1.16
N ALA A 119 4.47 -20.59 1.21
CA ALA A 119 4.83 -21.76 2.01
C ALA A 119 6.18 -22.38 1.57
N ALA A 120 6.45 -22.43 0.25
CA ALA A 120 7.71 -22.94 -0.29
C ALA A 120 8.91 -22.05 0.05
N VAL A 121 8.76 -20.72 0.00
CA VAL A 121 9.83 -19.79 0.40
C VAL A 121 10.10 -19.87 1.91
N SER A 122 9.06 -20.01 2.73
CA SER A 122 9.24 -20.15 4.17
C SER A 122 9.96 -21.43 4.55
N THR A 123 9.63 -22.57 3.92
CA THR A 123 10.32 -23.84 4.21
C THR A 123 11.78 -23.85 3.73
N THR A 124 12.09 -23.27 2.57
CA THR A 124 13.50 -23.19 2.11
C THR A 124 14.34 -22.29 3.00
N LEU A 125 13.79 -21.15 3.45
CA LEU A 125 14.49 -20.25 4.37
C LEU A 125 14.77 -20.93 5.72
N LEU A 126 13.78 -21.65 6.26
CA LEU A 126 13.93 -22.39 7.51
C LEU A 126 15.00 -23.49 7.37
N LEU A 127 14.99 -24.23 6.26
CA LEU A 127 15.98 -25.27 5.99
C LEU A 127 17.40 -24.67 5.90
N ALA A 128 17.57 -23.58 5.16
CA ALA A 128 18.85 -22.88 5.03
C ALA A 128 19.37 -22.36 6.39
N GLN A 129 18.48 -21.87 7.25
CA GLN A 129 18.88 -21.42 8.58
C GLN A 129 19.35 -22.58 9.46
N THR A 130 18.65 -23.72 9.42
CA THR A 130 19.05 -24.91 10.20
C THR A 130 20.38 -25.50 9.72
N THR A 131 20.66 -25.49 8.42
CA THR A 131 21.94 -26.00 7.89
C THR A 131 23.11 -25.10 8.25
N VAL A 132 22.93 -23.77 8.20
CA VAL A 132 23.97 -22.82 8.63
C VAL A 132 24.26 -22.95 10.12
N GLN A 133 23.24 -23.12 10.97
CA GLN A 133 23.44 -23.34 12.41
C GLN A 133 24.18 -24.66 12.68
N ALA A 134 23.80 -25.74 12.01
CA ALA A 134 24.47 -27.04 12.17
C ALA A 134 25.95 -27.00 11.73
N LEU A 135 26.25 -26.35 10.60
CA LEU A 135 27.62 -26.16 10.13
C LEU A 135 28.44 -25.25 11.06
N GLY A 136 27.84 -24.18 11.55
CA GLY A 136 28.47 -23.31 12.54
C GLY A 136 28.86 -24.10 13.79
N GLN A 137 27.94 -24.88 14.36
CA GLN A 137 28.24 -25.70 15.54
C GLN A 137 29.31 -26.76 15.27
N ALA A 138 29.30 -27.40 14.10
CA ALA A 138 30.32 -28.38 13.74
C ALA A 138 31.72 -27.75 13.64
N LEU A 139 31.84 -26.57 13.02
CA LEU A 139 33.11 -25.85 12.87
C LEU A 139 33.65 -25.31 14.20
N PHE A 140 32.77 -24.88 15.11
CA PHE A 140 33.17 -24.42 16.44
C PHE A 140 33.50 -25.56 17.42
N GLN A 141 33.01 -26.78 17.17
CA GLN A 141 33.38 -27.97 17.96
C GLN A 141 34.70 -28.59 17.51
N THR A 142 35.11 -28.41 16.26
CA THR A 142 36.46 -28.75 15.80
C THR A 142 37.43 -27.63 16.18
N GLY A 143 37.78 -27.54 17.45
CA GLY A 143 38.87 -26.66 17.90
C GLY A 143 40.19 -26.99 17.17
N PRO A 144 41.10 -26.02 17.00
CA PRO A 144 42.40 -26.27 16.39
C PRO A 144 43.15 -27.36 17.18
N PRO A 145 43.94 -28.22 16.52
CA PRO A 145 44.64 -29.30 17.21
C PRO A 145 45.57 -28.69 18.28
N PRO A 146 45.70 -29.33 19.46
CA PRO A 146 46.66 -28.90 20.46
C PRO A 146 48.09 -29.06 19.89
N LEU A 147 48.90 -28.01 20.04
CA LEU A 147 50.33 -27.99 19.71
C LEU A 147 51.15 -28.90 20.63
#